data_AF-A0AAD0QU57-F1
#
_entry.id   AF-A0AAD0QU57-F1
#
_cell.length_a   1.000
_cell.length_b   1.000
_cell.length_c   1.000
_cell.angle_alpha   90.00
_cell.angle_beta   90.00
_cell.angle_gamma   90.00
#
_symmetry.space_group_name_H-M   'P 1'
#
loop_
_entity.id
_entity.type
_entity.pdbx_description
1 polymer ?
#
loop_
_entity_poly.entity_id
_entity_poly.type
_entity_poly.pdbx_seq_one_letter_code
_entity_poly.pdbx_strand_id
1 'polypeptide(L)'
;MQTVTIRALTPETEEICAIRLVGGFDSERKHYPALSIFRFDNKRHLELLADYAEAGCPESMDLIERLIIGELIHARDLVFDGIRFVFDVQSFTEPKSLRWLAREVLAQIIEE
;
A
#
# COMPACT_ATOMS: atom_id res chain seq x y z
N MET A 1 -11.17 -21.33 -5.61
CA MET A 1 -10.46 -20.08 -5.27
C MET A 1 -11.09 -18.95 -6.05
N GLN A 2 -11.83 -18.07 -5.36
CA GLN A 2 -12.47 -16.91 -5.97
C GLN A 2 -11.40 -15.88 -6.34
N THR A 3 -11.59 -15.18 -7.46
CA THR A 3 -10.71 -14.08 -7.89
C THR A 3 -11.51 -12.80 -7.97
N VAL A 4 -11.01 -11.73 -7.34
CA VAL A 4 -11.59 -10.38 -7.35
C VAL A 4 -10.60 -9.44 -8.00
N THR A 5 -11.05 -8.66 -8.98
CA THR A 5 -10.22 -7.62 -9.59
C THR A 5 -10.50 -6.29 -8.91
N ILE A 6 -9.48 -5.72 -8.27
CA ILE A 6 -9.53 -4.39 -7.68
C ILE A 6 -9.28 -3.39 -8.80
N ARG A 7 -10.34 -2.68 -9.22
CA ARG A 7 -10.28 -1.64 -10.26
C ARG A 7 -10.30 -0.22 -9.68
N ALA A 8 -10.72 -0.08 -8.44
CA ALA A 8 -10.79 1.18 -7.74
C ALA A 8 -10.44 0.94 -6.27
N LEU A 9 -9.89 1.97 -5.62
CA LEU A 9 -9.59 1.97 -4.20
C LEU A 9 -10.84 2.41 -3.42
N THR A 10 -11.61 1.44 -2.94
CA THR A 10 -12.62 1.56 -1.89
C THR A 10 -12.00 1.26 -0.52
N PRO A 11 -12.62 1.64 0.61
CA PRO A 11 -12.08 1.37 1.95
C PRO A 11 -11.66 -0.10 2.15
N GLU A 12 -12.47 -1.05 1.68
CA GLU A 12 -12.15 -2.48 1.80
C GLU A 12 -10.93 -2.88 0.96
N THR A 13 -10.81 -2.32 -0.24
CA THR A 13 -9.67 -2.64 -1.13
C THR A 13 -8.40 -1.92 -0.74
N GLU A 14 -8.50 -0.75 -0.10
CA GLU A 14 -7.35 0.00 0.42
C GLU A 14 -6.68 -0.77 1.56
N GLU A 15 -7.45 -1.38 2.46
CA GLU A 15 -6.92 -2.26 3.50
C GLU A 15 -6.16 -3.46 2.90
N ILE A 16 -6.74 -4.13 1.89
CA ILE A 16 -6.07 -5.23 1.17
C ILE A 16 -4.78 -4.76 0.48
N CYS A 17 -4.78 -3.56 -0.10
CA CYS A 17 -3.58 -2.97 -0.68
C CYS A 17 -2.54 -2.64 0.41
N ALA A 18 -2.95 -2.08 1.54
CA ALA A 18 -2.08 -1.76 2.66
C ALA A 18 -1.43 -3.03 3.22
N ILE A 19 -2.21 -4.08 3.49
CA ILE A 19 -1.70 -5.39 3.93
C ILE A 19 -0.69 -5.95 2.93
N ARG A 20 -0.91 -5.76 1.63
CA ARG A 20 0.05 -6.19 0.60
C ARG A 20 1.38 -5.43 0.65
N LEU A 21 1.32 -4.13 0.96
CA LEU A 21 2.45 -3.19 0.90
C LEU A 21 3.27 -3.24 2.19
N VAL A 22 2.63 -2.96 3.33
CA VAL A 22 3.27 -2.80 4.64
C VAL A 22 3.07 -4.01 5.55
N GLY A 23 2.34 -5.03 5.10
CA GLY A 23 2.11 -6.24 5.87
C GLY A 23 0.90 -6.13 6.79
N GLY A 24 0.57 -7.23 7.46
CA GLY A 24 -0.59 -7.31 8.33
C GLY A 24 -1.03 -8.74 8.61
N PHE A 25 -2.21 -8.89 9.20
CA PHE A 25 -2.79 -10.19 9.53
C PHE A 25 -4.11 -10.40 8.76
N ASP A 26 -4.39 -11.64 8.37
CA ASP A 26 -5.75 -12.01 7.94
C ASP A 26 -6.65 -12.43 9.12
N SER A 27 -7.89 -12.77 8.79
CA SER A 27 -8.95 -13.28 9.67
C SER A 27 -8.48 -14.47 10.53
N GLU A 28 -7.57 -15.29 10.01
CA GLU A 28 -7.00 -16.47 10.68
C GLU A 28 -5.69 -16.17 11.43
N ARG A 29 -5.31 -14.88 11.55
CA ARG A 29 -4.06 -14.40 12.16
C ARG A 29 -2.80 -14.87 11.43
N LYS A 30 -2.89 -15.19 10.15
CA LYS A 30 -1.71 -15.44 9.33
C LYS A 30 -1.06 -14.10 8.97
N HIS A 31 0.23 -13.98 9.26
CA HIS A 31 0.99 -12.77 9.00
C HIS A 31 1.47 -12.70 7.54
N TYR A 32 1.24 -11.55 6.90
CA TYR A 32 1.78 -11.18 5.61
C TYR A 32 2.92 -10.19 5.85
N PRO A 33 4.16 -10.51 5.45
CA PRO A 33 5.27 -9.59 5.65
C PRO A 33 5.16 -8.40 4.69
N ALA A 34 5.58 -7.23 5.15
CA ALA A 34 5.78 -6.05 4.30
C ALA A 34 6.63 -6.38 3.06
N LEU A 35 6.44 -5.64 1.97
CA LEU A 35 7.34 -5.67 0.83
C LEU A 35 8.73 -5.19 1.24
N SER A 36 9.78 -5.74 0.63
CA SER A 36 11.17 -5.45 0.98
C SER A 36 11.51 -3.96 0.95
N ILE A 37 10.87 -3.19 0.07
CA ILE A 37 11.06 -1.74 -0.01
C ILE A 37 10.51 -1.00 1.22
N PHE A 38 9.44 -1.51 1.82
CA PHE A 38 8.83 -0.98 3.05
C PHE A 38 9.36 -1.68 4.32
N ARG A 39 10.34 -2.58 4.21
CA ARG A 39 10.99 -3.22 5.36
C ARG A 39 12.06 -2.32 5.97
N PHE A 40 12.37 -2.59 7.24
CA PHE A 40 13.29 -1.88 8.13
C PHE A 40 14.63 -1.44 7.48
N ASP A 41 15.20 -2.26 6.61
CA ASP A 41 16.49 -1.96 5.96
C ASP A 41 16.47 -0.72 5.04
N ASN A 42 15.29 -0.35 4.52
CA ASN A 42 15.07 0.83 3.67
C ASN A 42 14.41 2.00 4.41
N LYS A 43 14.10 1.81 5.70
CA LYS A 43 13.23 2.68 6.49
C LYS A 43 13.74 4.11 6.57
N ARG A 44 15.05 4.32 6.76
CA ARG A 44 15.63 5.66 6.93
C ARG A 44 15.40 6.60 5.74
N HIS A 45 15.36 6.08 4.52
CA HIS A 45 15.07 6.90 3.33
C HIS A 45 13.57 7.20 3.21
N LEU A 46 12.74 6.27 3.65
CA LEU A 46 11.29 6.41 3.63
C LEU A 46 10.78 7.30 4.78
N GLU A 47 11.41 7.26 5.96
CA GLU A 47 11.11 8.13 7.10
C GLU A 47 11.24 9.60 6.72
N LEU A 48 12.36 9.99 6.09
CA LEU A 48 12.56 11.38 5.67
C LEU A 48 11.50 11.82 4.65
N LEU A 49 11.13 10.93 3.73
CA LEU A 49 10.08 11.17 2.75
C LEU A 49 8.70 11.29 3.41
N ALA A 50 8.45 10.45 4.41
CA ALA A 50 7.23 10.43 5.22
C ALA A 50 7.08 11.72 6.03
N ASP A 51 8.13 12.14 6.72
CA ASP A 51 8.18 13.38 7.49
C ASP A 51 7.86 14.60 6.59
N TYR A 52 8.47 14.68 5.41
CA TYR A 52 8.18 15.77 4.47
C TYR A 52 6.76 15.71 3.93
N ALA A 53 6.25 14.51 3.63
CA ALA A 53 4.87 14.34 3.16
C ALA A 53 3.85 14.72 4.25
N GLU A 54 4.08 14.36 5.52
CA GLU A 54 3.26 14.79 6.66
C GLU A 54 3.31 16.30 6.89
N ALA A 55 4.48 16.91 6.73
CA ALA A 55 4.66 18.36 6.78
C ALA A 55 3.99 19.10 5.59
N GLY A 56 3.41 18.36 4.64
CA GLY A 56 2.62 18.90 3.53
C GLY A 56 3.41 19.17 2.25
N CYS A 57 4.61 18.58 2.08
CA CYS A 57 5.37 18.65 0.83
C CYS A 57 4.67 17.84 -0.27
N PRO A 58 4.13 18.49 -1.33
CA PRO A 58 3.42 17.79 -2.41
C PRO A 58 4.32 16.82 -3.17
N GLU A 59 5.58 17.18 -3.41
CA GLU A 59 6.53 16.35 -4.15
C GLU A 59 6.83 15.04 -3.43
N SER A 60 6.89 15.08 -2.10
CA SER A 60 7.10 13.88 -1.29
C SER A 60 5.89 12.96 -1.33
N MET A 61 4.68 13.52 -1.21
CA MET A 61 3.42 12.78 -1.37
C MET A 61 3.31 12.13 -2.75
N ASP A 62 3.58 12.89 -3.81
CA ASP A 62 3.56 12.38 -5.19
C ASP A 62 4.57 11.25 -5.40
N LEU A 63 5.75 11.32 -4.77
CA LEU A 63 6.75 10.26 -4.84
C LEU A 63 6.24 8.95 -4.20
N ILE A 64 5.58 9.05 -3.05
CA ILE A 64 5.01 7.91 -2.33
C ILE A 64 3.84 7.30 -3.11
N GLU A 65 2.95 8.13 -3.63
CA GLU A 65 1.84 7.68 -4.47
C GLU A 65 2.36 6.87 -5.68
N ARG A 66 3.43 7.36 -6.34
CA ARG A 66 4.10 6.63 -7.44
C ARG A 66 4.77 5.35 -6.99
N LEU A 67 5.40 5.35 -5.82
CA LEU A 67 6.04 4.16 -5.24
C LEU A 67 5.00 3.05 -5.01
N ILE A 68 3.87 3.40 -4.39
CA ILE A 68 2.76 2.48 -4.12
C ILE A 68 2.20 1.91 -5.43
N ILE A 69 1.95 2.76 -6.42
CA ILE A 69 1.51 2.32 -7.75
C ILE A 69 2.52 1.31 -8.35
N GLY A 70 3.81 1.63 -8.30
CA GLY A 70 4.87 0.77 -8.83
C GLY A 70 4.89 -0.61 -8.16
N GLU A 71 4.79 -0.64 -6.83
CA GLU A 71 4.78 -1.88 -6.06
C GLU A 71 3.51 -2.71 -6.28
N LEU A 72 2.34 -2.09 -6.40
CA LEU A 72 1.09 -2.79 -6.72
C LEU A 72 1.12 -3.41 -8.13
N ILE A 73 1.71 -2.70 -9.11
CA ILE A 73 1.95 -3.23 -10.46
C ILE A 73 2.89 -4.45 -10.40
N HIS A 74 3.96 -4.36 -9.62
CA HIS A 74 4.92 -5.45 -9.49
C HIS A 74 4.32 -6.67 -8.78
N ALA A 75 3.53 -6.44 -7.73
CA ALA A 75 2.89 -7.46 -6.93
C ALA A 75 1.91 -8.31 -7.73
N ARG A 76 1.19 -7.72 -8.70
CA ARG A 76 0.11 -8.30 -9.51
C ARG A 76 -1.12 -8.76 -8.72
N ASP A 77 -0.93 -9.49 -7.62
CA ASP A 77 -1.98 -9.99 -6.76
C ASP A 77 -1.58 -10.11 -5.27
N LEU A 78 -2.60 -10.39 -4.46
CA LEU A 78 -2.53 -10.86 -3.09
C LEU A 78 -3.55 -11.99 -2.91
N VAL A 79 -3.17 -13.08 -2.23
CA VAL A 79 -4.14 -14.05 -1.72
C VAL A 79 -4.39 -13.75 -0.26
N PHE A 80 -5.62 -13.39 0.08
CA PHE A 80 -6.05 -13.03 1.43
C PHE A 80 -7.38 -13.71 1.73
N ASP A 81 -7.49 -14.39 2.87
CA ASP A 81 -8.69 -15.15 3.29
C ASP A 81 -9.19 -16.15 2.20
N GLY A 82 -8.26 -16.81 1.50
CA GLY A 82 -8.58 -17.75 0.41
C GLY A 82 -9.12 -17.11 -0.89
N ILE A 83 -9.17 -15.78 -0.95
CA ILE A 83 -9.56 -14.98 -2.11
C ILE A 83 -8.32 -14.40 -2.77
N ARG A 84 -8.23 -14.50 -4.10
CA ARG A 84 -7.17 -13.87 -4.88
C ARG A 84 -7.61 -12.48 -5.34
N PHE A 85 -6.95 -11.45 -4.87
CA PHE A 85 -7.15 -10.05 -5.26
C PHE A 85 -6.12 -9.69 -6.34
N VAL A 86 -6.57 -9.26 -7.51
CA VAL A 86 -5.71 -8.82 -8.62
C VAL A 86 -5.82 -7.31 -8.76
N PHE A 87 -4.69 -6.61 -8.83
CA PHE A 87 -4.66 -5.15 -8.87
C PHE A 87 -4.68 -4.66 -10.33
N ASP A 88 -5.77 -4.03 -10.74
CA ASP A 88 -5.86 -3.30 -12.01
C ASP A 88 -5.52 -1.82 -11.78
N VAL A 89 -4.24 -1.58 -11.57
CA VAL A 89 -3.71 -0.25 -11.16
C VAL A 89 -3.94 0.82 -12.24
N GLN A 90 -4.09 0.42 -13.51
CA GLN A 90 -4.42 1.36 -14.59
C GLN A 90 -5.81 1.98 -14.42
N SER A 91 -6.69 1.31 -13.69
CA SER A 91 -8.05 1.77 -13.40
C SER A 91 -8.12 2.66 -12.14
N PHE A 92 -7.01 2.90 -11.42
CA PHE A 92 -7.00 3.71 -10.20
C PHE A 92 -7.06 5.20 -10.57
N THR A 93 -8.27 5.69 -10.86
CA THR A 93 -8.50 7.05 -11.37
C THR A 93 -8.85 8.07 -10.29
N GLU A 94 -9.03 7.65 -9.03
CA GLU A 94 -9.46 8.51 -7.93
C GLU A 94 -8.28 8.98 -7.06
N PRO A 95 -7.88 10.26 -7.11
CA PRO A 95 -6.71 10.76 -6.37
C PRO A 95 -6.88 10.71 -4.85
N LYS A 96 -8.13 10.76 -4.35
CA LYS A 96 -8.40 10.80 -2.90
C LYS A 96 -8.09 9.48 -2.22
N SER A 97 -8.45 8.36 -2.85
CA SER A 97 -8.23 7.02 -2.30
C SER A 97 -6.75 6.63 -2.33
N LEU A 98 -6.05 6.97 -3.42
CA LEU A 98 -4.60 6.77 -3.49
C LEU A 98 -3.86 7.55 -2.40
N ARG A 99 -4.31 8.78 -2.12
CA ARG A 99 -3.76 9.61 -1.05
C ARG A 99 -4.06 9.04 0.34
N TRP A 100 -5.23 8.43 0.55
CA TRP A 100 -5.53 7.74 1.80
C TRP A 100 -4.58 6.55 2.00
N LEU A 101 -4.47 5.69 0.98
CA LEU A 101 -3.55 4.55 1.01
C LEU A 101 -2.10 5.00 1.24
N ALA A 102 -1.67 6.08 0.61
CA ALA A 102 -0.36 6.68 0.84
C ALA A 102 -0.15 7.08 2.29
N ARG A 103 -1.15 7.72 2.92
CA ARG A 103 -1.07 8.11 4.33
C ARG A 103 -1.00 6.91 5.27
N GLU A 104 -1.78 5.86 5.03
CA GLU A 104 -1.70 4.63 5.84
C GLU A 104 -0.32 3.99 5.74
N VAL A 105 0.22 3.90 4.51
CA VAL A 105 1.58 3.37 4.30
C VAL A 105 2.61 4.22 5.04
N LEU A 106 2.46 5.56 5.01
CA LEU A 106 3.35 6.47 5.74
C LEU A 106 3.26 6.32 7.25
N ALA A 107 2.05 6.26 7.80
CA ALA A 107 1.85 6.10 9.23
C ALA A 107 2.55 4.84 9.74
N GLN A 108 2.45 3.73 8.99
CA GLN A 108 3.13 2.47 9.33
C GLN A 108 4.66 2.53 9.17
N ILE A 109 5.18 3.38 8.27
CA ILE A 109 6.63 3.63 8.17
C ILE A 109 7.12 4.41 9.40
N ILE A 110 6.32 5.36 9.91
CA ILE A 110 6.68 6.25 11.03
C ILE A 110 6.47 5.58 12.40
N GLU A 111 5.41 4.77 12.58
CA GLU A 111 5.01 4.21 13.89
C GLU A 111 5.87 3.04 14.41
N GLU A 112 6.85 2.53 13.65
CA GLU A 112 7.73 1.42 14.11
C GLU A 112 9.02 1.85 14.83
#